data_AF-A0A6A6ADH6-F1
#
_entry.id   AF-A0A6A6ADH6-F1
#
_cell.length_a   1.000
_cell.length_b   1.000
_cell.length_c   1.000
_cell.angle_alpha   90.00
_cell.angle_beta   90.00
_cell.angle_gamma   90.00
#
_symmetry.space_group_name_H-M   'P 1'
#
loop_
_entity.id
_entity.type
_entity.pdbx_description
1 polymer ?
#
loop_
_entity_poly.entity_id
_entity_poly.type
_entity_poly.pdbx_seq_one_letter_code
_entity_poly.pdbx_strand_id
1 'polypeptide(L)'
;MSVATVSTNPLGNCDSQPNNHSDTFCNAHDNYTTAGDELSNKSLPFPDLVEVPTLQPPPRKSPRSASTDSPTLVPSSPPSPTSLPNTPIQWTTADLIYLTSLLHPTALLTNTLLFSPPLDSHPTHLRLYTTIPRPPSAIAKLLPTSITRPHFRRVLFAESEKCPSAASARASLAHALLADEWHAAYMLATYDVLAILYSTPLLLLTSIHRGMLYMLAVSDAEWHARLIHLRGGVIGPGGAVDWSGGAEAGVDGSCGVEARLELFLLESGRTEIEGWVGKVGVAVGLSGGERVACGVVYGDAAAFLGRVVGGCG
;
A
#
# COMPACT_ATOMS: atom_id res chain seq x y z
N MET A 1 -33.44 40.71 10.93
CA MET A 1 -32.25 40.69 10.07
C MET A 1 -31.08 41.17 10.91
N SER A 2 -30.21 40.26 11.33
CA SER A 2 -28.98 40.63 12.04
C SER A 2 -27.90 39.61 11.66
N VAL A 3 -26.80 40.14 11.15
CA VAL A 3 -25.63 39.43 10.62
C VAL A 3 -24.73 39.08 11.80
N ALA A 4 -24.31 37.81 11.91
CA ALA A 4 -23.31 37.38 12.87
C ALA A 4 -21.96 37.17 12.14
N THR A 5 -20.96 37.86 12.67
CA THR A 5 -19.60 37.97 12.16
C THR A 5 -18.76 36.74 12.51
N VAL A 6 -17.96 36.30 11.53
CA VAL A 6 -16.91 35.27 11.65
C VAL A 6 -15.73 35.85 12.43
N SER A 7 -15.20 35.09 13.40
CA SER A 7 -13.91 35.37 14.05
C SER A 7 -12.95 34.23 13.77
N THR A 8 -11.84 34.59 13.14
CA THR A 8 -10.68 33.76 12.78
C THR A 8 -9.66 33.71 13.93
N ASN A 9 -9.19 32.49 14.23
CA ASN A 9 -7.95 32.03 14.90
C ASN A 9 -7.03 33.02 15.64
N PRO A 10 -6.28 32.51 16.65
CA PRO A 10 -4.89 32.19 16.32
C PRO A 10 -4.39 30.86 16.89
N LEU A 11 -3.54 30.24 16.06
CA LEU A 11 -2.69 29.10 16.31
C LEU A 11 -1.79 29.32 17.53
N GLY A 12 -1.84 28.36 18.46
CA GLY A 12 -0.87 28.23 19.55
C GLY A 12 0.31 27.35 19.12
N ASN A 13 1.51 27.91 19.30
CA ASN A 13 2.82 27.27 19.26
C ASN A 13 2.82 25.80 19.68
N CYS A 14 3.34 24.93 18.80
CA CYS A 14 3.83 23.61 19.17
C CYS A 14 5.37 23.67 19.14
N ASP A 15 5.98 23.81 20.31
CA ASP A 15 7.39 23.53 20.51
C ASP A 15 7.62 22.04 20.32
N SER A 16 8.37 21.70 19.27
CA SER A 16 8.86 20.36 18.98
C SER A 16 10.04 20.05 19.90
N GLN A 17 9.86 19.19 20.90
CA GLN A 17 10.96 18.44 21.50
C GLN A 17 11.04 17.03 20.88
N PRO A 18 12.24 16.54 20.55
CA PRO A 18 12.44 15.17 20.07
C PRO A 18 12.41 14.21 21.26
N ASN A 19 11.37 13.39 21.36
CA ASN A 19 11.38 12.24 22.25
C ASN A 19 12.23 11.13 21.61
N ASN A 20 13.44 10.96 22.13
CA ASN A 20 14.22 9.73 22.00
C ASN A 20 13.46 8.58 22.67
N HIS A 21 12.77 7.76 21.88
CA HIS A 21 12.35 6.42 22.29
C HIS A 21 13.30 5.41 21.67
N SER A 22 14.32 5.04 22.44
CA SER A 22 15.13 3.85 22.26
C SER A 22 14.33 2.63 22.72
N ASP A 23 13.62 1.99 21.79
CA ASP A 23 13.03 0.67 22.04
C ASP A 23 14.10 -0.41 21.90
N THR A 24 14.47 -0.94 23.06
CA THR A 24 15.31 -2.12 23.23
C THR A 24 14.46 -3.34 22.91
N PHE A 25 14.54 -3.87 21.70
CA PHE A 25 13.95 -5.17 21.37
C PHE A 25 14.82 -6.29 21.92
N CYS A 26 14.19 -7.15 22.71
CA CYS A 26 14.78 -8.30 23.38
C CYS A 26 15.35 -9.31 22.37
N ASN A 27 16.65 -9.61 22.51
CA ASN A 27 17.28 -10.79 21.96
C ASN A 27 16.68 -12.06 22.60
N ALA A 28 15.85 -12.78 21.84
CA ALA A 28 15.59 -14.18 22.08
C ALA A 28 16.57 -14.99 21.23
N HIS A 29 17.72 -15.33 21.83
CA HIS A 29 18.62 -16.36 21.31
C HIS A 29 18.04 -17.72 21.67
N ASP A 30 17.38 -18.36 20.72
CA ASP A 30 17.09 -19.78 20.81
C ASP A 30 18.36 -20.60 20.54
N ASN A 31 18.73 -21.38 21.56
CA ASN A 31 19.76 -22.39 21.51
C ASN A 31 19.36 -23.52 20.55
N TYR A 32 19.88 -23.50 19.33
CA TYR A 32 19.97 -24.70 18.51
C TYR A 32 21.34 -25.35 18.71
N THR A 33 21.32 -26.50 19.37
CA THR A 33 22.48 -27.39 19.56
C THR A 33 22.92 -27.94 18.21
N THR A 34 24.14 -27.56 17.84
CA THR A 34 24.89 -27.95 16.64
C THR A 34 25.20 -29.46 16.65
N ALA A 35 24.62 -30.21 15.72
CA ALA A 35 25.22 -31.45 15.24
C ALA A 35 26.13 -31.07 14.06
N GLY A 36 27.45 -31.23 14.27
CA GLY A 36 28.47 -30.87 13.30
C GLY A 36 28.42 -31.77 12.08
N ASP A 37 28.16 -31.16 10.93
CA ASP A 37 28.49 -31.73 9.63
C ASP A 37 29.49 -30.75 8.98
N GLU A 38 30.75 -31.16 8.90
CA GLU A 38 31.85 -30.41 8.30
C GLU A 38 31.65 -30.32 6.76
N LEU A 39 30.75 -29.45 6.33
CA LEU A 39 30.74 -28.96 4.96
C LEU A 39 31.80 -27.87 4.85
N SER A 40 32.94 -28.25 4.25
CA SER A 40 34.03 -27.37 3.82
C SER A 40 33.47 -26.25 2.93
N ASN A 41 33.09 -25.13 3.56
CA ASN A 41 32.68 -23.91 2.88
C ASN A 41 33.93 -23.28 2.25
N LYS A 42 34.22 -23.67 1.02
CA LYS A 42 34.99 -22.83 0.09
C LYS A 42 34.16 -21.59 -0.19
N SER A 43 34.29 -20.60 0.68
CA SER A 43 33.86 -19.23 0.42
C SER A 43 34.63 -18.74 -0.80
N LEU A 44 33.94 -18.65 -1.95
CA LEU A 44 34.48 -17.94 -3.09
C LEU A 44 34.58 -16.47 -2.70
N PRO A 45 35.75 -15.82 -2.82
CA PRO A 45 35.85 -14.40 -2.54
C PRO A 45 34.90 -13.66 -3.48
N PHE A 46 33.94 -12.95 -2.91
CA PHE A 46 33.14 -11.99 -3.65
C PHE A 46 34.09 -10.90 -4.17
N PRO A 47 34.03 -10.52 -5.46
CA PRO A 47 34.88 -9.45 -5.96
C PRO A 47 34.51 -8.14 -5.24
N ASP A 48 35.50 -7.54 -4.56
CA ASP A 48 35.37 -6.27 -3.81
C ASP A 48 35.02 -5.06 -4.69
N LEU A 49 35.08 -5.23 -6.02
CA LEU A 49 34.58 -4.30 -7.00
C LEU A 49 33.80 -5.05 -8.08
N VAL A 50 32.48 -5.04 -7.95
CA VAL A 50 31.59 -5.24 -9.11
C VAL A 50 31.41 -3.85 -9.72
N GLU A 51 32.00 -3.61 -10.89
CA GLU A 51 31.59 -2.46 -11.71
C GLU A 51 30.10 -2.62 -11.99
N VAL A 52 29.28 -1.85 -11.29
CA VAL A 52 27.85 -1.75 -11.58
C VAL A 52 27.79 -1.15 -12.98
N PRO A 53 27.25 -1.86 -13.99
CA PRO A 53 27.11 -1.30 -15.31
C PRO A 53 26.34 0.01 -15.16
N THR A 54 26.96 1.13 -15.51
CA THR A 54 26.25 2.40 -15.62
C THR A 54 25.12 2.14 -16.59
N LEU A 55 23.88 2.17 -16.09
CA LEU A 55 22.69 2.02 -16.89
C LEU A 55 22.79 3.10 -17.96
N GLN A 56 23.15 2.71 -19.19
CA GLN A 56 23.03 3.60 -20.32
C GLN A 56 21.55 3.99 -20.35
N PRO A 57 21.23 5.30 -20.44
CA PRO A 57 19.85 5.72 -20.57
C PRO A 57 19.23 4.92 -21.71
N PRO A 58 18.01 4.39 -21.52
CA PRO A 58 17.36 3.56 -22.52
C PRO A 58 17.41 4.30 -23.86
N PRO A 59 17.75 3.62 -24.96
CA PRO A 59 17.84 4.27 -26.26
C PRO A 59 16.53 5.01 -26.50
N ARG A 60 16.61 6.34 -26.62
CA ARG A 60 15.45 7.17 -26.95
C ARG A 60 14.82 6.54 -28.18
N LYS A 61 13.54 6.16 -28.07
CA LYS A 61 12.77 5.59 -29.18
C LYS A 61 12.85 6.56 -30.35
N SER A 62 13.81 6.37 -31.25
CA SER A 62 13.81 7.07 -32.53
C SER A 62 12.57 6.62 -33.30
N PRO A 63 11.93 7.52 -34.07
CA PRO A 63 10.83 7.13 -34.95
C PRO A 63 11.30 5.99 -35.85
N ARG A 64 10.67 4.84 -35.65
CA ARG A 64 11.02 3.52 -36.16
C ARG A 64 11.12 3.53 -37.68
N SER A 65 12.35 3.41 -38.20
CA SER A 65 12.56 2.88 -39.55
C SER A 65 12.49 1.36 -39.46
N ALA A 66 11.56 0.77 -40.20
CA ALA A 66 11.39 -0.67 -40.29
C ALA A 66 12.59 -1.29 -41.01
N SER A 67 13.23 -2.30 -40.41
CA SER A 67 13.58 -3.57 -41.06
C SER A 67 14.38 -4.51 -40.16
N THR A 68 14.09 -5.79 -40.36
CA THR A 68 14.92 -7.00 -40.22
C THR A 68 14.80 -7.82 -38.93
N ASP A 69 14.36 -9.04 -39.17
CA ASP A 69 14.02 -10.13 -38.27
C ASP A 69 15.20 -10.73 -37.48
N SER A 70 14.92 -11.11 -36.24
CA SER A 70 15.63 -12.17 -35.51
C SER A 70 14.67 -12.79 -34.47
N PRO A 71 14.81 -14.09 -34.15
CA PRO A 71 13.80 -14.84 -33.42
C PRO A 71 13.95 -14.61 -31.92
N THR A 72 13.12 -13.72 -31.36
CA THR A 72 13.04 -13.51 -29.93
C THR A 72 12.13 -14.59 -29.30
N LEU A 73 12.67 -15.33 -28.33
CA LEU A 73 11.89 -16.14 -27.40
C LEU A 73 10.95 -15.22 -26.61
N VAL A 74 9.71 -15.13 -27.07
CA VAL A 74 8.65 -14.33 -26.43
C VAL A 74 8.29 -15.00 -25.09
N PRO A 75 8.46 -14.33 -23.95
CA PRO A 75 7.83 -14.78 -22.73
C PRO A 75 6.32 -14.67 -22.95
N SER A 76 5.63 -15.80 -22.86
CA SER A 76 4.16 -15.90 -22.84
C SER A 76 3.60 -14.83 -21.89
N SER A 77 3.08 -13.74 -22.45
CA SER A 77 2.37 -12.74 -21.68
C SER A 77 1.22 -13.43 -20.95
N PRO A 78 1.07 -13.24 -19.63
CA PRO A 78 -0.06 -13.80 -18.91
C PRO A 78 -1.36 -13.28 -19.54
N PRO A 79 -2.42 -14.11 -19.61
CA PRO A 79 -3.70 -13.69 -20.16
C PRO A 79 -4.16 -12.43 -19.42
N SER A 80 -4.49 -11.38 -20.17
CA SER A 80 -5.09 -10.17 -19.61
C SER A 80 -6.30 -10.57 -18.77
N PRO A 81 -6.47 -9.99 -17.56
CA PRO A 81 -7.58 -10.35 -16.69
C PRO A 81 -8.88 -10.12 -17.46
N THR A 82 -9.71 -11.17 -17.54
CA THR A 82 -11.04 -11.14 -18.12
C THR A 82 -11.75 -9.89 -17.62
N SER A 83 -11.99 -8.93 -18.50
CA SER A 83 -12.62 -7.66 -18.14
C SER A 83 -13.96 -7.97 -17.49
N LEU A 84 -14.06 -7.84 -16.17
CA LEU A 84 -15.32 -7.96 -15.46
C LEU A 84 -16.31 -6.98 -16.12
N PRO A 85 -17.55 -7.41 -16.38
CA PRO A 85 -18.52 -6.55 -17.02
C PRO A 85 -18.67 -5.26 -16.21
N ASN A 86 -18.72 -4.12 -16.91
CA ASN A 86 -18.79 -2.77 -16.34
C ASN A 86 -20.19 -2.48 -15.76
N THR A 87 -20.72 -3.44 -15.00
CA THR A 87 -22.01 -3.34 -14.32
C THR A 87 -21.86 -2.46 -13.07
N PRO A 88 -22.82 -1.55 -12.81
CA PRO A 88 -22.85 -0.79 -11.58
C PRO A 88 -22.79 -1.70 -10.35
N ILE A 89 -22.05 -1.29 -9.32
CA ILE A 89 -21.95 -2.04 -8.07
C ILE A 89 -23.28 -1.93 -7.34
N GLN A 90 -23.94 -3.07 -7.10
CA GLN A 90 -25.14 -3.12 -6.29
C GLN A 90 -24.73 -3.14 -4.82
N TRP A 91 -24.38 -1.99 -4.24
CA TRP A 91 -23.88 -1.87 -2.87
C TRP A 91 -24.68 -2.69 -1.83
N THR A 92 -24.26 -3.95 -1.63
CA THR A 92 -24.83 -4.87 -0.65
C THR A 92 -24.13 -4.71 0.70
N THR A 93 -24.62 -5.43 1.72
CA THR A 93 -23.94 -5.50 3.02
C THR A 93 -22.55 -6.11 2.87
N ALA A 94 -22.42 -7.15 2.05
CA ALA A 94 -21.15 -7.82 1.79
C ALA A 94 -20.15 -6.88 1.09
N ASP A 95 -20.59 -6.12 0.08
CA ASP A 95 -19.70 -5.20 -0.65
C ASP A 95 -19.15 -4.10 0.26
N LEU A 96 -19.99 -3.55 1.15
CA LEU A 96 -19.56 -2.50 2.08
C LEU A 96 -18.61 -3.04 3.15
N ILE A 97 -18.86 -4.25 3.67
CA ILE A 97 -17.91 -4.93 4.58
C ILE A 97 -16.60 -5.22 3.85
N TYR A 98 -16.67 -5.68 2.60
CA TYR A 98 -15.50 -5.98 1.79
C TYR A 98 -14.69 -4.72 1.51
N LEU A 99 -15.31 -3.63 1.06
CA LEU A 99 -14.66 -2.33 0.90
C LEU A 99 -13.96 -1.89 2.19
N THR A 100 -14.65 -1.99 3.32
CA THR A 100 -14.11 -1.62 4.63
C THR A 100 -12.91 -2.51 5.00
N SER A 101 -12.96 -3.80 4.67
CA SER A 101 -11.85 -4.74 4.87
C SER A 101 -10.63 -4.40 4.04
N LEU A 102 -10.84 -3.83 2.85
CA LEU A 102 -9.76 -3.41 1.97
C LEU A 102 -9.14 -2.09 2.44
N LEU A 103 -9.95 -1.09 2.79
CA LEU A 103 -9.43 0.22 3.19
C LEU A 103 -8.83 0.23 4.60
N HIS A 104 -9.37 -0.60 5.52
CA HIS A 104 -8.99 -0.62 6.93
C HIS A 104 -8.87 -2.05 7.49
N PRO A 105 -7.97 -2.89 6.92
CA PRO A 105 -7.88 -4.31 7.28
C PRO A 105 -7.61 -4.53 8.77
N THR A 106 -6.68 -3.77 9.37
CA THR A 106 -6.34 -3.89 10.79
C THR A 106 -7.51 -3.56 11.71
N ALA A 107 -8.29 -2.51 11.37
CA ALA A 107 -9.41 -2.08 12.19
C ALA A 107 -10.56 -3.12 12.15
N LEU A 108 -10.77 -3.75 10.99
CA LEU A 108 -11.74 -4.83 10.85
C LEU A 108 -11.28 -6.10 11.57
N LEU A 109 -10.02 -6.52 11.41
CA LEU A 109 -9.46 -7.72 12.06
C LEU A 109 -9.49 -7.62 13.60
N THR A 110 -9.30 -6.43 14.13
CA THR A 110 -9.37 -6.15 15.57
C THR A 110 -10.80 -5.89 16.07
N ASN A 111 -11.80 -6.00 15.19
CA ASN A 111 -13.21 -5.74 15.48
C ASN A 111 -13.45 -4.36 16.15
N THR A 112 -12.67 -3.36 15.73
CA THR A 112 -12.78 -1.99 16.25
C THR A 112 -13.77 -1.13 15.48
N LEU A 113 -14.19 -1.58 14.30
CA LEU A 113 -15.17 -0.90 13.46
C LEU A 113 -16.59 -1.35 13.80
N LEU A 114 -17.48 -0.38 14.02
CA LEU A 114 -18.87 -0.61 14.40
C LEU A 114 -19.82 0.18 13.51
N PHE A 115 -20.68 -0.53 12.77
CA PHE A 115 -21.79 0.08 12.04
C PHE A 115 -22.95 0.40 12.99
N SER A 116 -23.52 1.59 12.84
CA SER A 116 -24.67 2.03 13.60
C SER A 116 -25.65 2.79 12.71
N PRO A 117 -26.90 2.32 12.59
CA PRO A 117 -27.41 1.03 13.08
C PRO A 117 -26.75 -0.16 12.34
N PRO A 118 -26.95 -1.42 12.80
CA PRO A 118 -26.41 -2.60 12.13
C PRO A 118 -26.85 -2.70 10.65
N LEU A 119 -25.98 -3.26 9.79
CA LEU A 119 -26.23 -3.30 8.35
C LEU A 119 -27.47 -4.14 7.97
N ASP A 120 -27.81 -5.15 8.76
CA ASP A 120 -28.93 -6.05 8.52
C ASP A 120 -30.30 -5.40 8.83
N SER A 121 -30.33 -4.24 9.49
CA SER A 121 -31.57 -3.54 9.83
C SER A 121 -32.12 -2.68 8.68
N HIS A 122 -31.59 -2.81 7.47
CA HIS A 122 -31.91 -2.00 6.29
C HIS A 122 -32.02 -0.48 6.54
N PRO A 123 -30.99 0.14 7.15
CA PRO A 123 -31.10 1.52 7.57
C PRO A 123 -30.95 2.52 6.43
N THR A 124 -31.72 3.61 6.51
CA THR A 124 -31.68 4.75 5.58
C THR A 124 -30.56 5.75 5.89
N HIS A 125 -29.82 5.53 6.98
CA HIS A 125 -28.74 6.40 7.43
C HIS A 125 -27.74 5.57 8.23
N LEU A 126 -26.48 5.57 7.83
CA LEU A 126 -25.42 4.72 8.36
C LEU A 126 -24.29 5.55 8.93
N ARG A 127 -23.75 5.09 10.06
CA ARG A 127 -22.54 5.63 10.67
C ARG A 127 -21.56 4.51 10.93
N LEU A 128 -20.32 4.71 10.53
CA LEU A 128 -19.21 3.85 10.91
C LEU A 128 -18.47 4.52 12.07
N TYR A 129 -18.31 3.79 13.17
CA TYR A 129 -17.53 4.21 14.31
C TYR A 129 -16.27 3.35 14.42
N THR A 130 -15.18 3.95 14.93
CA THR A 130 -14.03 3.19 15.43
C THR A 130 -14.00 3.23 16.95
N THR A 131 -13.60 2.13 17.58
CA THR A 131 -13.44 2.02 19.03
C THR A 131 -11.98 2.21 19.43
N ILE A 132 -11.73 3.20 20.26
CA ILE A 132 -10.39 3.48 20.80
C ILE A 132 -10.38 3.08 22.29
N PRO A 133 -9.41 2.26 22.74
CA PRO A 133 -9.23 1.97 24.16
C PRO A 133 -9.07 3.26 24.95
N ARG A 134 -9.79 3.40 26.08
CA ARG A 134 -9.53 4.54 26.97
C ARG A 134 -8.19 4.34 27.69
N PRO A 135 -7.36 5.40 27.82
CA PRO A 135 -6.18 5.32 28.66
C PRO A 135 -6.59 5.05 30.11
N PRO A 136 -5.84 4.24 30.87
CA PRO A 136 -6.15 3.90 32.26
C PRO A 136 -6.36 5.14 33.16
N SER A 137 -5.64 6.22 32.87
CA SER A 137 -5.72 7.50 33.60
C SER A 137 -7.09 8.19 33.48
N ALA A 138 -7.85 7.94 32.42
CA ALA A 138 -9.20 8.49 32.21
C ALA A 138 -10.31 7.68 32.91
N ILE A 139 -9.98 6.53 33.48
CA ILE A 139 -10.91 5.63 34.19
C ILE A 139 -10.97 5.96 35.68
N ALA A 140 -9.90 6.56 36.25
CA ALA A 140 -9.63 6.50 37.68
C ALA A 140 -10.21 7.62 38.57
N LYS A 141 -10.87 8.66 38.05
CA LYS A 141 -11.05 9.89 38.87
C LYS A 141 -12.44 10.32 39.33
N LEU A 142 -13.56 9.85 38.77
CA LEU A 142 -14.79 10.65 38.95
C LEU A 142 -16.16 9.98 39.17
N LEU A 143 -16.35 8.66 39.31
CA LEU A 143 -17.71 8.16 39.64
C LEU A 143 -17.77 6.82 40.40
N PRO A 144 -18.90 6.53 41.08
CA PRO A 144 -19.11 5.34 41.91
C PRO A 144 -19.02 4.04 41.12
N THR A 145 -18.55 3.00 41.80
CA THR A 145 -18.16 1.65 41.33
C THR A 145 -19.26 0.81 40.65
N SER A 146 -20.50 1.28 40.57
CA SER A 146 -21.65 0.48 40.12
C SER A 146 -22.04 0.62 38.65
N ILE A 147 -21.43 1.56 37.90
CA ILE A 147 -21.68 1.71 36.46
C ILE A 147 -20.48 1.16 35.70
N THR A 148 -20.60 -0.07 35.19
CA THR A 148 -19.64 -0.66 34.24
C THR A 148 -19.57 0.22 32.99
N ARG A 149 -18.61 1.14 32.98
CA ARG A 149 -18.38 2.03 31.85
C ARG A 149 -17.85 1.21 30.68
N PRO A 150 -18.33 1.39 29.44
CA PRO A 150 -17.68 0.77 28.30
C PRO A 150 -16.21 1.23 28.25
N HIS A 151 -15.30 0.26 28.20
CA HIS A 151 -13.84 0.46 28.20
C HIS A 151 -13.34 1.21 26.95
N PHE A 152 -14.21 1.38 25.95
CA PHE A 152 -13.88 1.96 24.67
C PHE A 152 -14.65 3.25 24.43
N ARG A 153 -13.97 4.24 23.83
CA ARG A 153 -14.61 5.43 23.26
C ARG A 153 -14.93 5.15 21.80
N ARG A 154 -16.17 5.41 21.39
CA ARG A 154 -16.55 5.42 19.96
C ARG A 154 -16.22 6.77 19.36
N VAL A 155 -15.52 6.77 18.23
CA VAL A 155 -15.22 7.95 17.43
C VAL A 155 -15.90 7.76 16.07
N LEU A 156 -16.65 8.76 15.62
CA LEU A 156 -17.28 8.72 14.30
C LEU A 156 -16.16 8.70 13.25
N PHE A 157 -16.20 7.69 12.39
CA PHE A 157 -15.20 7.46 11.36
C PHE A 157 -15.71 7.94 9.99
N ALA A 158 -16.91 7.52 9.61
CA ALA A 158 -17.60 7.96 8.41
C ALA A 158 -19.12 7.95 8.62
N GLU A 159 -19.87 8.75 7.86
CA GLU A 159 -21.32 8.86 7.94
C GLU A 159 -21.90 8.95 6.52
N SER A 160 -22.99 8.24 6.27
CA SER A 160 -23.75 8.37 5.04
C SER A 160 -24.66 9.60 5.12
N GLU A 161 -25.09 10.09 3.97
CA GLU A 161 -26.24 10.97 3.92
C GLU A 161 -27.51 10.25 4.39
N LYS A 162 -28.56 11.04 4.67
CA LYS A 162 -29.90 10.49 4.91
C LYS A 162 -30.51 10.12 3.56
N CYS A 163 -30.58 8.83 3.27
CA CYS A 163 -31.00 8.31 1.98
C CYS A 163 -32.42 7.72 2.03
N PRO A 164 -33.11 7.59 0.88
CA PRO A 164 -34.46 7.00 0.84
C PRO A 164 -34.45 5.47 0.97
N SER A 165 -33.31 4.82 0.79
CA SER A 165 -33.18 3.36 0.82
C SER A 165 -31.88 2.90 1.49
N ALA A 166 -31.86 1.66 1.95
CA ALA A 166 -30.66 1.05 2.55
C ALA A 166 -29.51 0.89 1.54
N ALA A 167 -29.82 0.55 0.28
CA ALA A 167 -28.82 0.45 -0.77
C ALA A 167 -28.16 1.81 -1.03
N SER A 168 -28.95 2.88 -1.09
CA SER A 168 -28.45 4.25 -1.25
C SER A 168 -27.63 4.70 -0.04
N ALA A 169 -28.03 4.35 1.18
CA ALA A 169 -27.26 4.66 2.40
C ALA A 169 -25.89 3.94 2.40
N ARG A 170 -25.84 2.68 1.96
CA ARG A 170 -24.57 1.94 1.82
C ARG A 170 -23.68 2.55 0.74
N ALA A 171 -24.24 2.91 -0.41
CA ALA A 171 -23.52 3.61 -1.47
C ALA A 171 -22.94 4.95 -0.97
N SER A 172 -23.77 5.76 -0.30
CA SER A 172 -23.35 7.04 0.27
C SER A 172 -22.25 6.87 1.33
N LEU A 173 -22.34 5.86 2.20
CA LEU A 173 -21.25 5.57 3.15
C LEU A 173 -19.98 5.12 2.42
N ALA A 174 -20.09 4.30 1.38
CA ALA A 174 -18.94 3.88 0.58
C ALA A 174 -18.25 5.09 -0.05
N HIS A 175 -19.00 6.03 -0.64
CA HIS A 175 -18.45 7.30 -1.12
C HIS A 175 -17.75 8.09 -0.02
N ALA A 176 -18.34 8.18 1.19
CA ALA A 176 -17.70 8.84 2.32
C ALA A 176 -16.38 8.17 2.76
N LEU A 177 -16.28 6.84 2.67
CA LEU A 177 -15.04 6.10 2.94
C LEU A 177 -13.96 6.31 1.86
N LEU A 178 -14.38 6.59 0.63
CA LEU A 178 -13.51 6.83 -0.53
C LEU A 178 -13.20 8.31 -0.74
N ALA A 179 -13.73 9.19 0.11
CA ALA A 179 -13.51 10.64 -0.02
C ALA A 179 -12.03 11.02 0.11
N ASP A 180 -11.22 10.18 0.77
CA ASP A 180 -9.76 10.26 0.71
C ASP A 180 -9.26 9.52 -0.54
N GLU A 181 -9.24 10.24 -1.67
CA GLU A 181 -8.82 9.72 -2.96
C GLU A 181 -7.38 9.20 -2.94
N TRP A 182 -6.49 9.84 -2.18
CA TRP A 182 -5.09 9.43 -2.05
C TRP A 182 -4.98 8.09 -1.33
N HIS A 183 -5.69 7.93 -0.22
CA HIS A 183 -5.72 6.65 0.49
C HIS A 183 -6.32 5.53 -0.37
N ALA A 184 -7.43 5.80 -1.08
CA ALA A 184 -8.05 4.82 -1.96
C ALA A 184 -7.13 4.41 -3.12
N ALA A 185 -6.45 5.37 -3.76
CA ALA A 185 -5.49 5.11 -4.83
C ALA A 185 -4.27 4.33 -4.32
N TYR A 186 -3.76 4.68 -3.13
CA TYR A 186 -2.65 3.96 -2.49
C TYR A 186 -3.03 2.51 -2.17
N MET A 187 -4.23 2.27 -1.61
CA MET A 187 -4.70 0.92 -1.33
C MET A 187 -4.88 0.11 -2.61
N LEU A 188 -5.44 0.70 -3.67
CA LEU A 188 -5.54 0.06 -4.98
C LEU A 188 -4.16 -0.36 -5.51
N ALA A 189 -3.19 0.56 -5.53
CA ALA A 189 -1.82 0.28 -5.96
C ALA A 189 -1.16 -0.81 -5.10
N THR A 190 -1.38 -0.77 -3.77
CA THR A 190 -0.90 -1.79 -2.84
C THR A 190 -1.41 -3.19 -3.21
N TYR A 191 -2.71 -3.33 -3.46
CA TYR A 191 -3.29 -4.63 -3.83
C TYR A 191 -2.84 -5.10 -5.22
N ASP A 192 -2.68 -4.19 -6.18
CA ASP A 192 -2.14 -4.52 -7.50
C ASP A 192 -0.70 -5.05 -7.41
N VAL A 193 0.15 -4.35 -6.65
CA VAL A 193 1.54 -4.77 -6.40
C VAL A 193 1.58 -6.13 -5.70
N LEU A 194 0.73 -6.35 -4.68
CA LEU A 194 0.64 -7.65 -4.01
C LEU A 194 0.19 -8.75 -4.99
N ALA A 195 -0.82 -8.51 -5.82
CA ALA A 195 -1.27 -9.48 -6.81
C ALA A 195 -0.13 -9.90 -7.76
N ILE A 196 0.65 -8.92 -8.23
CA ILE A 196 1.81 -9.16 -9.10
C ILE A 196 2.89 -9.95 -8.38
N LEU A 197 3.30 -9.53 -7.18
CA LEU A 197 4.35 -10.18 -6.39
C LEU A 197 4.02 -11.65 -6.10
N TYR A 198 2.77 -11.92 -5.72
CA TYR A 198 2.33 -13.28 -5.41
C TYR A 198 2.16 -14.15 -6.65
N SER A 199 1.91 -13.55 -7.82
CA SER A 199 1.87 -14.27 -9.10
C SER A 199 3.25 -14.45 -9.74
N THR A 200 4.29 -13.80 -9.21
CA THR A 200 5.64 -13.81 -9.77
C THR A 200 6.35 -15.15 -9.54
N PRO A 201 7.11 -15.68 -10.52
CA PRO A 201 7.93 -16.87 -10.33
C PRO A 201 8.90 -16.73 -9.16
N LEU A 202 9.10 -17.80 -8.39
CA LEU A 202 9.88 -17.77 -7.15
C LEU A 202 11.31 -17.22 -7.32
N LEU A 203 11.97 -17.56 -8.43
CA LEU A 203 13.33 -17.07 -8.72
C LEU A 203 13.36 -15.55 -8.86
N LEU A 204 12.41 -14.98 -9.61
CA LEU A 204 12.30 -13.53 -9.78
C LEU A 204 11.87 -12.86 -8.46
N LEU A 205 10.93 -13.44 -7.73
CA LEU A 205 10.50 -12.93 -6.43
C LEU A 205 11.64 -12.89 -5.40
N THR A 206 12.52 -13.90 -5.41
CA THR A 206 13.73 -13.93 -4.57
C THR A 206 14.73 -12.84 -4.98
N SER A 207 14.87 -12.60 -6.28
CA SER A 207 15.69 -11.49 -6.80
C SER A 207 15.14 -10.13 -6.35
N ILE A 208 13.82 -9.94 -6.47
CA ILE A 208 13.12 -8.74 -6.00
C ILE A 208 13.35 -8.54 -4.49
N HIS A 209 13.17 -9.59 -3.68
CA HIS A 209 13.38 -9.52 -2.24
C HIS A 209 14.79 -9.05 -1.88
N ARG A 210 15.82 -9.58 -2.56
CA ARG A 210 17.21 -9.13 -2.38
C ARG A 210 17.38 -7.67 -2.79
N GLY A 211 16.80 -7.25 -3.92
CA GLY A 211 16.82 -5.86 -4.36
C GLY A 211 16.23 -4.91 -3.32
N MET A 212 15.10 -5.28 -2.71
CA MET A 212 14.46 -4.48 -1.67
C MET A 212 15.30 -4.43 -0.39
N LEU A 213 15.99 -5.51 -0.02
CA LEU A 213 16.95 -5.49 1.08
C LEU A 213 18.10 -4.50 0.82
N TYR A 214 18.61 -4.43 -0.41
CA TYR A 214 19.61 -3.42 -0.78
C TYR A 214 19.04 -2.00 -0.73
N MET A 215 17.79 -1.80 -1.12
CA MET A 215 17.14 -0.48 -1.05
C MET A 215 17.04 0.08 0.37
N LEU A 216 17.00 -0.76 1.40
CA LEU A 216 17.05 -0.30 2.80
C LEU A 216 18.33 0.51 3.10
N ALA A 217 19.44 0.17 2.44
CA ALA A 217 20.75 0.80 2.65
C ALA A 217 21.02 2.00 1.71
N VAL A 218 20.14 2.27 0.75
CA VAL A 218 20.30 3.37 -0.23
C VAL A 218 20.27 4.73 0.48
N SER A 219 21.14 5.66 0.10
CA SER A 219 21.14 7.01 0.67
C SER A 219 19.91 7.82 0.22
N ASP A 220 19.46 8.81 0.99
CA ASP A 220 18.31 9.63 0.60
C ASP A 220 18.56 10.39 -0.73
N ALA A 221 19.82 10.79 -0.98
CA ALA A 221 20.21 11.43 -2.23
C ALA A 221 20.04 10.49 -3.43
N GLU A 222 20.48 9.24 -3.29
CA GLU A 222 20.31 8.22 -4.33
C GLU A 222 18.84 7.82 -4.49
N TRP A 223 18.08 7.69 -3.40
CA TRP A 223 16.64 7.43 -3.41
C TRP A 223 15.91 8.49 -4.22
N HIS A 224 16.16 9.77 -3.92
CA HIS A 224 15.56 10.89 -4.63
C HIS A 224 15.96 10.92 -6.10
N ALA A 225 17.23 10.64 -6.41
CA ALA A 225 17.71 10.60 -7.78
C ALA A 225 17.05 9.49 -8.60
N ARG A 226 16.91 8.28 -8.02
CA ARG A 226 16.19 7.15 -8.65
C ARG A 226 14.72 7.49 -8.89
N LEU A 227 14.05 8.11 -7.92
CA LEU A 227 12.65 8.52 -8.06
C LEU A 227 12.47 9.53 -9.21
N ILE A 228 13.37 10.52 -9.33
CA ILE A 228 13.36 11.48 -10.44
C ILE A 228 13.52 10.75 -11.77
N HIS A 229 14.51 9.86 -11.89
CA HIS A 229 14.76 9.12 -13.13
C HIS A 229 13.57 8.24 -13.52
N LEU A 230 12.95 7.53 -12.57
CA LEU A 230 11.80 6.67 -12.83
C LEU A 230 10.55 7.47 -13.20
N ARG A 231 10.45 8.73 -12.78
CA ARG A 231 9.41 9.66 -13.25
C ARG A 231 9.73 10.31 -14.61
N GLY A 232 10.85 9.95 -15.24
CA GLY A 232 11.28 10.48 -16.54
C GLY A 232 12.03 11.82 -16.46
N GLY A 233 12.37 12.27 -15.26
CA GLY A 233 13.18 13.48 -15.05
C GLY A 233 14.67 13.21 -15.29
N VAL A 234 15.38 14.23 -15.76
CA VAL A 234 16.84 14.17 -15.96
C VAL A 234 17.50 15.19 -15.02
N ILE A 235 18.45 14.74 -14.21
CA ILE A 235 19.20 15.64 -13.31
C ILE A 235 20.35 16.28 -14.10
N GLY A 236 20.23 17.58 -14.37
CA GLY A 236 21.23 18.36 -15.09
C GLY A 236 22.40 18.82 -14.22
N PRO A 237 23.42 19.45 -14.85
CA PRO A 237 24.53 20.09 -14.13
C PRO A 237 24.00 21.10 -13.11
N GLY A 238 24.43 20.99 -11.85
CA GLY A 238 23.96 21.84 -10.76
C GLY A 238 22.70 21.33 -10.04
N GLY A 239 22.22 20.12 -10.34
CA GLY A 239 21.12 19.46 -9.62
C GLY A 239 19.72 19.90 -10.04
N ALA A 240 19.59 20.73 -11.07
CA ALA A 240 18.30 21.10 -11.63
C ALA A 240 17.67 19.89 -12.34
N VAL A 241 16.38 19.64 -12.10
CA VAL A 241 15.64 18.54 -12.73
C VAL A 241 14.95 19.05 -13.99
N ASP A 242 15.28 18.46 -15.14
CA ASP A 242 14.62 18.69 -16.41
C ASP A 242 13.50 17.66 -16.62
N TRP A 243 12.26 18.16 -16.72
CA TRP A 243 11.05 17.37 -16.98
C TRP A 243 10.58 17.50 -18.44
N SER A 244 11.40 18.07 -19.33
CA SER A 244 11.05 18.32 -20.74
C SER A 244 10.72 17.05 -21.55
N GLY A 245 11.10 15.87 -21.05
CA GLY A 245 10.73 14.57 -21.62
C GLY A 245 9.23 14.26 -21.55
N GLY A 246 8.47 15.02 -20.76
CA GLY A 246 7.04 14.79 -20.54
C GLY A 246 6.76 13.58 -19.64
N ALA A 247 5.51 13.42 -19.22
CA ALA A 247 5.07 12.30 -18.39
C ALA A 247 5.25 10.93 -19.08
N GLU A 248 5.31 10.90 -20.41
CA GLU A 248 5.50 9.69 -21.22
C GLU A 248 6.91 9.10 -21.13
N ALA A 249 7.89 9.84 -20.59
CA ALA A 249 9.26 9.37 -20.42
C ALA A 249 9.46 8.54 -19.14
N GLY A 250 8.50 8.57 -18.22
CA GLY A 250 8.55 7.84 -16.95
C GLY A 250 8.16 6.37 -17.06
N VAL A 251 8.30 5.66 -15.94
CA VAL A 251 7.78 4.31 -15.77
C VAL A 251 6.26 4.33 -15.83
N ASP A 252 5.70 3.57 -16.76
CA ASP A 252 4.26 3.42 -16.96
C ASP A 252 3.82 1.96 -16.84
N GLY A 253 2.54 1.69 -17.12
CA GLY A 253 1.97 0.34 -17.08
C GLY A 253 2.57 -0.65 -18.08
N SER A 254 3.32 -0.16 -19.09
CA SER A 254 4.01 -1.00 -20.08
C SER A 254 5.41 -1.43 -19.64
N CYS A 255 5.96 -0.81 -18.60
CA CYS A 255 7.27 -1.15 -18.05
C CYS A 255 7.29 -2.50 -17.31
N GLY A 256 8.51 -3.06 -17.19
CA GLY A 256 8.76 -4.26 -16.41
C GLY A 256 8.30 -4.13 -14.95
N VAL A 257 7.94 -5.26 -14.35
CA VAL A 257 7.45 -5.31 -12.96
C VAL A 257 8.44 -4.69 -11.98
N GLU A 258 9.74 -4.89 -12.22
CA GLU A 258 10.82 -4.42 -11.36
C GLU A 258 10.84 -2.89 -11.30
N ALA A 259 10.74 -2.22 -12.45
CA ALA A 259 10.73 -0.76 -12.53
C ALA A 259 9.46 -0.16 -11.91
N ARG A 260 8.30 -0.78 -12.15
CA ARG A 260 7.02 -0.36 -11.54
C ARG A 260 7.03 -0.53 -10.03
N LEU A 261 7.57 -1.65 -9.56
CA LEU A 261 7.72 -1.92 -8.13
C LEU A 261 8.71 -0.95 -7.48
N GLU A 262 9.85 -0.68 -8.12
CA GLU A 262 10.82 0.30 -7.60
C GLU A 262 10.18 1.68 -7.49
N LEU A 263 9.49 2.16 -8.53
CA LEU A 263 8.76 3.44 -8.48
C LEU A 263 7.76 3.45 -7.32
N PHE A 264 6.92 2.42 -7.21
CA PHE A 264 5.93 2.31 -6.13
C PHE A 264 6.57 2.36 -4.74
N LEU A 265 7.66 1.62 -4.51
CA LEU A 265 8.38 1.61 -3.22
C LEU A 265 9.03 2.96 -2.92
N LEU A 266 9.59 3.63 -3.94
CA LEU A 266 10.19 4.95 -3.79
C LEU A 266 9.16 6.03 -3.44
N GLU A 267 7.95 5.93 -3.99
CA GLU A 267 6.83 6.84 -3.74
C GLU A 267 6.16 6.62 -2.38
N SER A 268 6.02 5.36 -1.98
CA SER A 268 5.49 4.95 -0.66
C SER A 268 6.36 5.45 0.51
N GLY A 269 7.64 5.71 0.23
CA GLY A 269 8.58 6.27 1.20
C GLY A 269 9.29 5.21 2.04
N ARG A 270 10.35 5.66 2.72
CA ARG A 270 11.30 4.78 3.39
C ARG A 270 10.73 4.02 4.58
N THR A 271 9.79 4.61 5.30
CA THR A 271 9.14 3.97 6.45
C THR A 271 8.35 2.73 6.05
N GLU A 272 7.89 2.65 4.81
CA GLU A 272 7.09 1.52 4.34
C GLU A 272 7.94 0.40 3.75
N ILE A 273 9.18 0.67 3.32
CA ILE A 273 9.98 -0.34 2.62
C ILE A 273 10.31 -1.54 3.50
N GLU A 274 10.54 -1.35 4.79
CA GLU A 274 10.73 -2.46 5.74
C GLU A 274 9.48 -3.35 5.81
N GLY A 275 8.31 -2.72 5.89
CA GLY A 275 7.02 -3.40 5.85
C GLY A 275 6.79 -4.15 4.54
N TRP A 276 7.31 -3.66 3.43
CA TRP A 276 7.26 -4.32 2.12
C TRP A 276 8.25 -5.47 1.99
N VAL A 277 9.48 -5.31 2.50
CA VAL A 277 10.47 -6.40 2.60
C VAL A 277 9.87 -7.57 3.37
N GLY A 278 9.23 -7.31 4.51
CA GLY A 278 8.52 -8.34 5.27
C GLY A 278 7.42 -9.06 4.46
N LYS A 279 6.57 -8.30 3.74
CA LYS A 279 5.50 -8.88 2.90
C LYS A 279 6.06 -9.76 1.77
N VAL A 280 7.14 -9.33 1.11
CA VAL A 280 7.80 -10.11 0.06
C VAL A 280 8.49 -11.34 0.65
N GLY A 281 9.13 -11.21 1.81
CA GLY A 281 9.72 -12.33 2.54
C GLY A 281 8.71 -13.42 2.87
N VAL A 282 7.50 -13.04 3.30
CA VAL A 282 6.37 -13.97 3.50
C VAL A 282 6.03 -14.67 2.17
N ALA A 283 5.88 -13.93 1.08
CA ALA A 283 5.54 -14.49 -0.23
C ALA A 283 6.61 -15.49 -0.74
N VAL A 284 7.90 -15.21 -0.49
CA VAL A 284 9.01 -16.13 -0.82
C VAL A 284 8.92 -17.43 0.00
N GLY A 285 8.45 -17.37 1.24
CA GLY A 285 8.29 -18.53 2.12
C GLY A 285 7.08 -19.42 1.82
N LEU A 286 6.11 -18.93 1.04
CA LEU A 286 4.91 -19.70 0.67
C LEU A 286 5.18 -20.71 -0.45
N SER A 287 4.43 -21.82 -0.43
CA SER A 287 4.43 -22.76 -1.54
C SER A 287 3.86 -22.11 -2.82
N GLY A 288 4.21 -22.65 -3.99
CA GLY A 288 3.75 -22.09 -5.27
C GLY A 288 2.22 -22.02 -5.39
N GLY A 289 1.50 -23.03 -4.90
CA GLY A 289 0.03 -23.07 -4.94
C GLY A 289 -0.61 -22.04 -4.01
N GLU A 290 -0.14 -21.96 -2.76
CA GLU A 290 -0.63 -20.95 -1.79
C GLU A 290 -0.36 -19.54 -2.27
N ARG A 291 0.84 -19.30 -2.81
CA ARG A 291 1.23 -17.98 -3.29
C ARG A 291 0.32 -17.53 -4.45
N VAL A 292 0.07 -18.40 -5.43
CA VAL A 292 -0.83 -18.09 -6.55
C VAL A 292 -2.27 -17.83 -6.05
N ALA A 293 -2.76 -18.62 -5.08
CA ALA A 293 -4.08 -18.38 -4.49
C ALA A 293 -4.18 -17.01 -3.81
N CYS A 294 -3.17 -16.59 -3.05
CA CYS A 294 -3.09 -15.24 -2.50
C CYS A 294 -3.03 -14.16 -3.60
N GLY A 295 -2.28 -14.41 -4.69
CA GLY A 295 -2.22 -13.52 -5.84
C GLY A 295 -3.59 -13.27 -6.47
N VAL A 296 -4.43 -14.30 -6.59
CA VAL A 296 -5.82 -14.17 -7.06
C VAL A 296 -6.64 -13.32 -6.10
N VAL A 297 -6.56 -13.57 -4.79
CA VAL A 297 -7.32 -12.79 -3.78
C VAL A 297 -6.95 -11.31 -3.82
N TYR A 298 -5.66 -10.97 -3.94
CA TYR A 298 -5.22 -9.58 -4.05
C TYR A 298 -5.60 -8.96 -5.41
N GLY A 299 -5.55 -9.74 -6.49
CA GLY A 299 -6.01 -9.30 -7.81
C GLY A 299 -7.51 -8.96 -7.81
N ASP A 300 -8.33 -9.79 -7.19
CA ASP A 300 -9.77 -9.55 -7.03
C ASP A 300 -10.05 -8.30 -6.19
N ALA A 301 -9.27 -8.09 -5.12
CA ALA A 301 -9.34 -6.88 -4.29
C ALA A 301 -8.99 -5.61 -5.08
N ALA A 302 -7.89 -5.64 -5.85
CA ALA A 302 -7.49 -4.54 -6.72
C ALA A 302 -8.56 -4.27 -7.80
N ALA A 303 -9.10 -5.30 -8.45
CA ALA A 303 -10.16 -5.16 -9.44
C ALA A 303 -11.45 -4.56 -8.84
N PHE A 304 -11.83 -5.01 -7.64
CA PHE A 304 -12.99 -4.45 -6.92
C PHE A 304 -12.77 -2.96 -6.59
N LEU A 305 -11.64 -2.60 -5.99
CA LEU A 305 -11.31 -1.21 -5.68
C LEU A 305 -11.23 -0.34 -6.93
N GLY A 306 -10.62 -0.84 -8.02
CA GLY A 306 -10.53 -0.12 -9.28
C GLY A 306 -11.91 0.22 -9.86
N ARG A 307 -12.86 -0.73 -9.79
CA ARG A 307 -14.26 -0.48 -10.18
C ARG A 307 -14.95 0.54 -9.28
N VAL A 308 -14.73 0.43 -7.97
CA VAL A 308 -15.32 1.34 -6.99
C VAL A 308 -14.81 2.76 -7.20
N VAL A 309 -13.49 2.96 -7.27
CA VAL A 309 -12.85 4.27 -7.46
C VAL A 309 -13.22 4.86 -8.82
N GLY A 310 -13.14 4.08 -9.90
CA GLY A 310 -13.49 4.54 -11.25
C GLY A 310 -14.99 4.83 -11.46
N GLY A 311 -15.87 4.26 -10.64
CA GLY A 311 -17.31 4.51 -10.67
C GLY A 311 -17.77 5.68 -9.80
N CYS A 312 -16.89 6.31 -9.03
CA CYS A 312 -17.21 7.44 -8.16
C CYS A 312 -16.96 8.82 -8.82
N GLY A 313 -16.42 8.85 -10.04
CA GLY A 313 -16.11 10.07 -10.80
C GLY A 313 -17.22 10.55 -11.73
#